data_AF-A0ABD5R9Q2-F1
#
_entry.id   AF-A0ABD5R9Q2-F1
#
_cell.length_a   1.000
_cell.length_b   1.000
_cell.length_c   1.000
_cell.angle_alpha   90.00
_cell.angle_beta   90.00
_cell.angle_gamma   90.00
#
_symmetry.space_group_name_H-M   'P 1'
#
loop_
_entity.id
_entity.type
_entity.pdbx_description
1 polymer ?
#
loop_
_entity_poly.entity_id
_entity_poly.type
_entity_poly.pdbx_seq_one_letter_code
_entity_poly.pdbx_strand_id
1 'polypeptide(L)'
;MDLGDPTLELALLGWPGEERTLRLDYRRFSYAGKFVVGRTGKAVVRRRAVESAAGNSAPVTDADLPPLDEPLPPGLDADEFDTDVVAAVAFSPDRTDSGTLWLRYVTVRQDRRGEGLGPRLVRFVTDRAHDRGYDRVRIAVNNPFAYEALHKAGFAWTGGETGLAELVLEHPPPVETAGNGRAPSTAGDRDRYRDRHGTSVERYQAGLDRYRARDLDDPEASFLARKQGTPPPTVLVTDAEGTRETSPDHADDSGN
;
A
#
# COMPACT_ATOMS: atom_id res chain seq x y z
N MET A 1 -0.36 -11.05 7.47
CA MET A 1 -1.37 -10.04 7.07
C MET A 1 -2.46 -10.73 6.27
N ASP A 2 -3.61 -10.88 6.89
CA ASP A 2 -4.81 -11.43 6.26
C ASP A 2 -5.45 -10.46 5.26
N LEU A 3 -5.75 -10.96 4.06
CA LEU A 3 -6.43 -10.23 2.98
C LEU A 3 -7.96 -10.44 3.00
N GLY A 4 -8.48 -11.34 3.85
CA GLY A 4 -9.89 -11.73 3.90
C GLY A 4 -10.32 -12.67 2.76
N ASP A 5 -9.42 -12.95 1.82
CA ASP A 5 -9.60 -13.86 0.69
C ASP A 5 -8.35 -14.75 0.59
N PRO A 6 -8.43 -16.05 0.92
CA PRO A 6 -7.27 -16.94 0.95
C PRO A 6 -6.71 -17.22 -0.45
N THR A 7 -7.46 -16.89 -1.50
CA THR A 7 -6.99 -17.00 -2.88
C THR A 7 -6.10 -15.84 -3.29
N LEU A 8 -5.97 -14.80 -2.47
CA LEU A 8 -5.10 -13.67 -2.75
C LEU A 8 -3.75 -13.78 -2.04
N GLU A 9 -2.74 -13.16 -2.64
CA GLU A 9 -1.43 -12.98 -2.03
C GLU A 9 -0.88 -11.59 -2.28
N LEU A 10 0.01 -11.15 -1.38
CA LEU A 10 0.82 -9.95 -1.53
C LEU A 10 2.17 -10.34 -2.11
N ALA A 11 2.57 -9.72 -3.21
CA ALA A 11 3.83 -10.00 -3.87
C ALA A 11 4.61 -8.70 -4.14
N LEU A 12 5.88 -8.67 -3.73
CA LEU A 12 6.83 -7.66 -4.20
C LEU A 12 7.46 -8.19 -5.50
N LEU A 13 7.23 -7.50 -6.61
CA LEU A 13 7.71 -7.94 -7.93
C LEU A 13 9.15 -7.48 -8.20
N GLY A 14 9.55 -6.36 -7.61
CA GLY A 14 10.92 -5.87 -7.66
C GLY A 14 11.09 -4.46 -7.11
N TRP A 15 12.34 -4.13 -6.79
CA TRP A 15 12.74 -2.80 -6.35
C TRP A 15 13.01 -1.85 -7.53
N PRO A 16 13.07 -0.53 -7.30
CA PRO A 16 13.46 0.43 -8.33
C PRO A 16 14.81 0.06 -8.96
N GLY A 17 14.85 -0.07 -10.29
CA GLY A 17 16.03 -0.50 -11.05
C GLY A 17 15.97 -1.96 -11.53
N GLU A 18 15.02 -2.77 -11.08
CA GLU A 18 14.83 -4.16 -11.53
C GLU A 18 13.91 -4.29 -12.76
N GLU A 19 13.66 -3.17 -13.47
CA GLU A 19 12.94 -3.10 -14.75
C GLU A 19 11.58 -3.84 -14.83
N ARG A 20 10.84 -3.88 -13.71
CA ARG A 20 9.54 -4.55 -13.65
C ARG A 20 8.41 -3.69 -14.22
N THR A 21 7.68 -4.22 -15.19
CA THR A 21 6.48 -3.60 -15.76
C THR A 21 5.24 -4.41 -15.38
N LEU A 22 4.09 -3.74 -15.39
CA LEU A 22 2.77 -4.35 -15.22
C LEU A 22 1.82 -3.70 -16.24
N ARG A 23 1.13 -4.52 -17.02
CA ARG A 23 0.09 -4.14 -17.96
C ARG A 23 -1.26 -4.35 -17.28
N LEU A 24 -1.71 -3.33 -16.55
CA LEU A 24 -3.03 -3.33 -15.94
C LEU A 24 -4.09 -2.90 -16.98
N ASP A 25 -5.26 -3.54 -16.95
CA ASP A 25 -6.40 -3.12 -17.76
C ASP A 25 -6.89 -1.74 -17.31
N TYR A 26 -6.74 -0.73 -18.16
CA TYR A 26 -7.09 0.66 -17.86
C TYR A 26 -8.59 0.86 -17.62
N ARG A 27 -9.43 -0.06 -18.12
CA ARG A 27 -10.88 -0.04 -17.90
C ARG A 27 -11.21 -0.44 -16.46
N ARG A 28 -10.38 -1.30 -15.85
CA ARG A 28 -10.56 -1.83 -14.48
C ARG A 28 -9.74 -1.09 -13.42
N PHE A 29 -8.66 -0.41 -13.82
CA PHE A 29 -7.72 0.25 -12.90
C PHE A 29 -7.50 1.72 -13.25
N SER A 30 -7.58 2.57 -12.23
CA SER A 30 -7.05 3.93 -12.33
C SER A 30 -5.53 3.89 -12.43
N TYR A 31 -4.93 4.85 -13.14
CA TYR A 31 -3.47 4.99 -13.31
C TYR A 31 -2.76 3.82 -14.01
N ALA A 32 -3.46 2.92 -14.69
CA ALA A 32 -2.88 1.72 -15.32
C ALA A 32 -1.61 2.01 -16.14
N GLY A 33 -1.63 3.03 -17.00
CA GLY A 33 -0.47 3.44 -17.81
C GLY A 33 0.74 3.95 -17.03
N LYS A 34 0.65 4.13 -15.71
CA LYS A 34 1.80 4.46 -14.84
C LYS A 34 2.58 3.22 -14.39
N PHE A 35 2.01 2.03 -14.58
CA PHE A 35 2.60 0.76 -14.17
C PHE A 35 3.44 0.08 -15.26
N VAL A 36 3.41 0.57 -16.50
CA VAL A 36 4.29 0.10 -17.59
C VAL A 36 5.70 0.71 -17.53
N VAL A 37 5.96 1.64 -16.60
CA VAL A 37 7.27 2.27 -16.44
C VAL A 37 8.20 1.35 -15.62
N GLY A 38 9.34 0.93 -16.17
CA GLY A 38 10.25 -0.05 -15.53
C GLY A 38 11.17 0.50 -14.43
N ARG A 39 11.38 1.82 -14.34
CA ARG A 39 12.30 2.42 -13.34
C ARG A 39 11.77 2.46 -11.90
N THR A 40 10.51 2.11 -11.70
CA THR A 40 9.85 2.10 -10.38
C THR A 40 9.80 0.68 -9.84
N GLY A 41 9.90 0.54 -8.52
CA GLY A 41 9.56 -0.71 -7.86
C GLY A 41 8.06 -0.96 -7.94
N LYS A 42 7.67 -2.23 -7.88
CA LYS A 42 6.29 -2.70 -8.06
C LYS A 42 5.96 -3.75 -7.01
N ALA A 43 4.80 -3.61 -6.38
CA ALA A 43 4.19 -4.68 -5.60
C ALA A 43 2.70 -4.77 -5.91
N VAL A 44 2.13 -5.96 -5.72
CA VAL A 44 0.75 -6.26 -6.08
C VAL A 44 0.05 -7.05 -4.98
N VAL A 45 -1.28 -6.93 -4.96
CA VAL A 45 -2.14 -8.02 -4.54
C VAL A 45 -2.59 -8.73 -5.80
N ARG A 46 -2.41 -10.05 -5.85
CA ARG A 46 -2.82 -10.88 -6.98
C ARG A 46 -3.46 -12.18 -6.52
N ARG A 47 -4.19 -12.85 -7.40
CA ARG A 47 -4.70 -14.19 -7.14
C ARG A 47 -3.53 -15.20 -7.17
N ARG A 48 -3.50 -16.10 -6.20
CA ARG A 48 -2.58 -17.24 -6.17
C ARG A 48 -2.84 -18.13 -7.38
N ALA A 49 -1.76 -18.63 -7.97
CA ALA A 49 -1.86 -19.75 -8.89
C ALA A 49 -2.40 -20.95 -8.11
N VAL A 50 -3.58 -21.47 -8.49
CA VAL A 50 -4.10 -22.71 -7.90
C VAL A 50 -3.35 -23.86 -8.54
N GLU A 51 -2.41 -24.48 -7.84
CA GLU A 51 -1.79 -25.74 -8.28
C GLU A 51 -2.89 -26.77 -8.51
N SER A 52 -3.25 -27.00 -9.77
CA SER A 52 -4.14 -28.09 -10.12
C SER A 52 -3.37 -29.39 -10.02
N ALA A 53 -4.04 -30.51 -9.70
CA ALA A 53 -3.44 -31.84 -9.72
C ALA A 53 -2.87 -32.25 -11.11
N ALA A 54 -3.11 -31.43 -12.15
CA ALA A 54 -2.57 -31.56 -13.49
C ALA A 54 -1.40 -30.60 -13.80
N GLY A 55 -0.86 -29.88 -12.81
CA GLY A 55 0.33 -29.03 -12.96
C GLY A 55 0.11 -27.69 -13.66
N ASN A 56 -1.10 -27.41 -14.16
CA ASN A 56 -1.43 -26.14 -14.80
C ASN A 56 -2.56 -25.46 -14.03
N SER A 57 -2.23 -24.40 -13.29
CA SER A 57 -3.22 -23.42 -12.84
C SER A 57 -3.73 -22.67 -14.06
N ALA A 58 -5.00 -22.82 -14.44
CA ALA A 58 -5.55 -22.00 -15.52
C ALA A 58 -5.45 -20.52 -15.10
N PRO A 59 -4.89 -19.63 -15.94
CA PRO A 59 -4.87 -18.21 -15.64
C PRO A 59 -6.31 -17.71 -15.49
N VAL A 60 -6.51 -16.75 -14.60
CA VAL A 60 -7.78 -16.03 -14.51
C VAL A 60 -8.01 -15.36 -15.85
N THR A 61 -9.10 -15.71 -16.51
CA THR A 61 -9.44 -15.10 -17.80
C THR A 61 -10.34 -13.90 -17.57
N ASP A 62 -10.45 -13.00 -18.55
CA ASP A 62 -11.40 -11.88 -18.49
C ASP A 62 -12.85 -12.37 -18.32
N ALA A 63 -13.15 -13.62 -18.70
CA ALA A 63 -14.45 -14.26 -18.48
C ALA A 63 -14.77 -14.53 -16.99
N ASP A 64 -13.75 -14.62 -16.12
CA ASP A 64 -13.92 -14.79 -14.68
C ASP A 64 -14.12 -13.44 -13.95
N LEU A 65 -14.06 -12.33 -14.68
CA LEU A 65 -14.15 -10.99 -14.14
C LEU A 65 -15.53 -10.36 -14.45
N PRO A 66 -16.00 -9.40 -13.64
CA PRO A 66 -17.22 -8.67 -13.95
C PRO A 66 -17.15 -8.09 -15.37
N PRO A 67 -18.23 -8.18 -16.16
CA PRO A 67 -18.24 -7.67 -17.52
C PRO A 67 -18.00 -6.17 -17.53
N LEU A 68 -17.35 -5.69 -18.58
CA LEU A 68 -17.13 -4.27 -18.83
C LEU A 68 -18.11 -3.80 -19.90
N ASP A 69 -18.69 -2.61 -19.69
CA ASP A 69 -19.57 -1.97 -20.68
C ASP A 69 -18.79 -1.58 -21.96
N GLU A 70 -17.50 -1.27 -21.80
CA GLU A 70 -16.62 -0.89 -22.90
C GLU A 70 -15.80 -2.09 -23.40
N PRO A 71 -15.99 -2.54 -24.66
CA PRO A 71 -15.21 -3.63 -25.24
C PRO A 71 -13.75 -3.21 -25.43
N LEU A 72 -12.86 -4.19 -25.62
CA LEU A 72 -11.47 -3.89 -26.00
C LEU A 72 -11.44 -3.21 -27.37
N PRO A 73 -10.56 -2.22 -27.56
CA PRO A 73 -10.28 -1.67 -28.89
C PRO A 73 -9.82 -2.77 -29.84
N PRO A 74 -10.14 -2.69 -31.16
CA PRO A 74 -9.63 -3.64 -32.14
C PRO A 74 -8.10 -3.75 -32.10
N GLY A 75 -7.58 -4.98 -32.07
CA GLY A 75 -6.14 -5.25 -32.07
C GLY A 75 -5.49 -5.29 -30.68
N LEU A 76 -6.28 -5.25 -29.60
CA LEU A 76 -5.81 -5.48 -28.24
C LEU A 76 -6.49 -6.73 -27.68
N ASP A 77 -5.70 -7.69 -27.22
CA ASP A 77 -6.21 -8.92 -26.59
C ASP A 77 -6.19 -8.79 -25.06
N ALA A 78 -7.13 -9.46 -24.40
CA ALA A 78 -7.25 -9.45 -22.94
C ALA A 78 -6.07 -10.18 -22.26
N ASP A 79 -5.46 -11.15 -22.95
CA ASP A 79 -4.29 -11.89 -22.46
C ASP A 79 -3.01 -11.04 -22.39
N GLU A 80 -3.01 -9.86 -23.01
CA GLU A 80 -1.93 -8.88 -22.91
C GLU A 80 -1.86 -8.17 -21.55
N PHE A 81 -2.87 -8.35 -20.69
CA PHE A 81 -2.94 -7.75 -19.36
C PHE A 81 -2.62 -8.75 -18.25
N ASP A 82 -2.09 -8.25 -17.13
CA ASP A 82 -1.89 -9.01 -15.89
C ASP A 82 -3.25 -9.22 -15.18
N THR A 83 -4.04 -10.19 -15.64
CA THR A 83 -5.44 -10.41 -15.22
C THR A 83 -5.60 -10.93 -13.80
N ASP A 84 -4.55 -11.52 -13.22
CA ASP A 84 -4.52 -12.02 -11.85
C ASP A 84 -4.35 -10.90 -10.81
N VAL A 85 -3.90 -9.71 -11.23
CA VAL A 85 -3.71 -8.56 -10.34
C VAL A 85 -5.05 -7.95 -9.92
N VAL A 86 -5.19 -7.65 -8.63
CA VAL A 86 -6.38 -6.98 -8.05
C VAL A 86 -6.04 -5.64 -7.39
N ALA A 87 -4.79 -5.43 -7.00
CA ALA A 87 -4.28 -4.13 -6.55
C ALA A 87 -2.80 -4.00 -6.87
N ALA A 88 -2.31 -2.78 -7.10
CA ALA A 88 -0.91 -2.54 -7.40
C ALA A 88 -0.42 -1.24 -6.76
N VAL A 89 0.86 -1.21 -6.40
CA VAL A 89 1.58 -0.02 -5.97
C VAL A 89 2.91 0.11 -6.72
N ALA A 90 3.18 1.31 -7.22
CA ALA A 90 4.45 1.69 -7.82
C ALA A 90 5.18 2.67 -6.90
N PHE A 91 6.49 2.50 -6.74
CA PHE A 91 7.28 3.31 -5.80
C PHE A 91 8.70 3.60 -6.32
N SER A 92 9.36 4.60 -5.76
CA SER A 92 10.72 5.04 -6.15
C SER A 92 11.44 5.72 -4.98
N PRO A 93 12.78 5.72 -4.93
CA PRO A 93 13.50 6.55 -3.97
C PRO A 93 13.19 8.04 -4.18
N ASP A 94 13.32 8.82 -3.11
CA ASP A 94 13.48 10.27 -3.23
C ASP A 94 14.80 10.59 -3.94
N ARG A 95 14.83 11.69 -4.69
CA ARG A 95 16.02 12.08 -5.48
C ARG A 95 17.04 12.88 -4.66
N THR A 96 16.62 13.41 -3.53
CA THR A 96 17.35 14.35 -2.68
C THR A 96 17.60 13.79 -1.28
N ASP A 97 16.85 12.76 -0.88
CA ASP A 97 16.97 12.11 0.42
C ASP A 97 17.02 10.58 0.26
N SER A 98 18.20 9.98 0.39
CA SER A 98 18.38 8.54 0.22
C SER A 98 17.65 7.70 1.27
N GLY A 99 17.27 8.28 2.42
CA GLY A 99 16.52 7.61 3.48
C GLY A 99 15.01 7.54 3.23
N THR A 100 14.51 8.22 2.18
CA THR A 100 13.07 8.32 1.90
C THR A 100 12.65 7.54 0.65
N LEU A 101 11.62 6.71 0.78
CA LEU A 101 10.93 6.06 -0.33
C LEU A 101 9.59 6.76 -0.63
N TRP A 102 9.27 6.99 -1.90
CA TRP A 102 7.96 7.49 -2.33
C TRP A 102 7.11 6.40 -2.94
N LEU A 103 5.92 6.18 -2.38
CA LEU A 103 4.83 5.51 -3.09
C LEU A 103 4.24 6.51 -4.08
N ARG A 104 4.27 6.17 -5.37
CA ARG A 104 3.91 7.06 -6.47
C ARG A 104 2.45 6.89 -6.89
N TYR A 105 2.02 5.64 -7.02
CA TYR A 105 0.67 5.30 -7.45
C TYR A 105 0.22 4.06 -6.70
N VAL A 106 -0.99 4.13 -6.14
CA VAL A 106 -1.69 2.98 -5.56
C VAL A 106 -3.00 2.85 -6.31
N THR A 107 -3.32 1.64 -6.76
CA THR A 107 -4.57 1.38 -7.48
C THR A 107 -5.16 0.06 -7.04
N VAL A 108 -6.50 -0.01 -7.02
CA VAL A 108 -7.29 -1.20 -6.71
C VAL A 108 -8.32 -1.35 -7.80
N ARG A 109 -8.52 -2.58 -8.26
CA ARG A 109 -9.49 -2.93 -9.28
C ARG A 109 -10.87 -2.47 -8.86
N GLN A 110 -11.63 -1.88 -9.77
CA GLN A 110 -12.90 -1.19 -9.46
C GLN A 110 -13.88 -2.06 -8.65
N ASP A 111 -14.02 -3.34 -9.00
CA ASP A 111 -14.90 -4.32 -8.34
C ASP A 111 -14.45 -4.73 -6.93
N ARG A 112 -13.19 -4.47 -6.57
CA ARG A 112 -12.59 -4.83 -5.27
C ARG A 112 -12.35 -3.62 -4.36
N ARG A 113 -12.81 -2.44 -4.77
CA ARG A 113 -12.68 -1.21 -3.97
C ARG A 113 -13.52 -1.34 -2.69
N GLY A 114 -12.97 -0.86 -1.59
CA GLY A 114 -13.64 -0.92 -0.27
C GLY A 114 -13.25 -2.14 0.58
N GLU A 115 -12.67 -3.19 0.01
CA GLU A 115 -12.23 -4.40 0.74
C GLU A 115 -10.95 -4.18 1.59
N GLY A 116 -10.32 -3.01 1.47
CA GLY A 116 -9.11 -2.66 2.19
C GLY A 116 -7.83 -3.28 1.62
N LEU A 117 -7.82 -3.70 0.36
CA LEU A 117 -6.62 -4.23 -0.31
C LEU A 117 -5.52 -3.17 -0.44
N GLY A 118 -5.88 -1.94 -0.82
CA GLY A 118 -4.95 -0.82 -0.95
C GLY A 118 -4.11 -0.54 0.32
N PRO A 119 -4.71 -0.27 1.48
CA PRO A 119 -3.94 0.00 2.71
C PRO A 119 -3.12 -1.21 3.19
N ARG A 120 -3.60 -2.45 2.98
CA ARG A 120 -2.82 -3.66 3.27
C ARG A 120 -1.58 -3.78 2.39
N LEU A 121 -1.73 -3.53 1.08
CA LEU A 121 -0.62 -3.51 0.12
C LEU A 121 0.40 -2.41 0.45
N VAL A 122 -0.08 -1.21 0.79
CA VAL A 122 0.79 -0.11 1.23
C VAL A 122 1.57 -0.49 2.48
N ARG A 123 0.92 -1.08 3.48
CA ARG A 123 1.60 -1.53 4.71
C ARG A 123 2.67 -2.59 4.41
N PHE A 124 2.34 -3.58 3.59
CA PHE A 124 3.28 -4.62 3.15
C PHE A 124 4.53 -4.07 2.47
N VAL A 125 4.39 -3.05 1.61
CA VAL A 125 5.55 -2.40 0.97
C VAL A 125 6.32 -1.54 1.96
N THR A 126 5.62 -0.87 2.87
CA THR A 126 6.23 -0.01 3.89
C THR A 126 7.10 -0.82 4.85
N ASP A 127 6.62 -1.96 5.32
CA ASP A 127 7.41 -2.86 6.17
C ASP A 127 8.69 -3.32 5.45
N ARG A 128 8.57 -3.75 4.19
CA ARG A 128 9.76 -4.12 3.40
C ARG A 128 10.70 -2.96 3.11
N ALA A 129 10.18 -1.75 2.98
CA ALA A 129 11.00 -0.57 2.77
C ALA A 129 11.84 -0.29 4.02
N HIS A 130 11.24 -0.40 5.21
CA HIS A 130 11.95 -0.30 6.48
C HIS A 130 12.97 -1.44 6.66
N ASP A 131 12.61 -2.69 6.35
CA ASP A 131 13.55 -3.83 6.38
C ASP A 131 14.75 -3.63 5.45
N ARG A 132 14.55 -2.90 4.34
CA ARG A 132 15.61 -2.53 3.39
C ARG A 132 16.46 -1.35 3.85
N GLY A 133 16.08 -0.67 4.93
CA GLY A 133 16.80 0.45 5.50
C GLY A 133 16.31 1.84 5.08
N TYR A 134 15.10 1.96 4.50
CA TYR A 134 14.47 3.28 4.36
C TYR A 134 13.96 3.75 5.73
N ASP A 135 14.35 4.96 6.13
CA ASP A 135 13.89 5.58 7.37
C ASP A 135 12.43 6.00 7.28
N ARG A 136 11.99 6.44 6.10
CA ARG A 136 10.67 7.04 5.88
C ARG A 136 10.07 6.55 4.58
N VAL A 137 8.74 6.44 4.58
CA VAL A 137 7.96 6.20 3.36
C VAL A 137 6.94 7.32 3.21
N ARG A 138 6.86 7.92 2.03
CA ARG A 138 5.98 9.06 1.72
C ARG A 138 5.03 8.76 0.57
N ILE A 139 3.90 9.45 0.57
CA ILE A 139 2.92 9.46 -0.51
C ILE A 139 2.18 10.80 -0.52
N ALA A 140 1.85 11.29 -1.71
CA ALA A 140 1.00 12.47 -1.87
C ALA A 140 -0.39 12.00 -2.32
N VAL A 141 -1.45 12.45 -1.65
CA VAL A 141 -2.83 12.03 -1.96
C VAL A 141 -3.77 13.22 -2.14
N ASN A 142 -4.61 13.18 -3.18
CA ASN A 142 -5.51 14.27 -3.56
C ASN A 142 -6.97 14.08 -3.12
N ASN A 143 -7.33 12.92 -2.58
CA ASN A 143 -8.72 12.60 -2.22
C ASN A 143 -8.82 12.08 -0.77
N PRO A 144 -9.95 12.33 -0.09
CA PRO A 144 -10.12 11.99 1.32
C PRO A 144 -10.22 10.48 1.58
N PHE A 145 -10.64 9.68 0.60
CA PHE A 145 -10.67 8.21 0.74
C PHE A 145 -9.26 7.62 0.84
N ALA A 146 -8.35 8.08 -0.03
CA ALA A 146 -6.94 7.70 0.02
C ALA A 146 -6.31 8.19 1.32
N TYR A 147 -6.58 9.44 1.74
CA TYR A 147 -6.12 9.96 3.03
C TYR A 147 -6.47 9.03 4.21
N GLU A 148 -7.74 8.63 4.32
CA GLU A 148 -8.21 7.67 5.33
C GLU A 148 -7.52 6.30 5.20
N ALA A 149 -7.40 5.78 3.97
CA ALA A 149 -6.76 4.50 3.74
C ALA A 149 -5.28 4.52 4.17
N LEU A 150 -4.57 5.62 3.92
CA LEU A 150 -3.17 5.74 4.30
C LEU A 150 -3.00 5.84 5.82
N HIS A 151 -3.93 6.50 6.54
CA HIS A 151 -3.96 6.45 8.00
C HIS A 151 -4.15 5.01 8.53
N LYS A 152 -5.00 4.19 7.89
CA LYS A 152 -5.09 2.75 8.21
C LYS A 152 -3.77 2.01 7.98
N ALA A 153 -2.95 2.44 7.03
CA ALA A 153 -1.64 1.85 6.77
C ALA A 153 -0.53 2.38 7.69
N GLY A 154 -0.86 3.25 8.66
CA GLY A 154 0.09 3.83 9.62
C GLY A 154 0.76 5.13 9.16
N PHE A 155 0.31 5.71 8.03
CA PHE A 155 0.79 6.99 7.58
C PHE A 155 0.06 8.13 8.27
N ALA A 156 0.70 9.28 8.36
CA ALA A 156 0.12 10.48 8.92
C ALA A 156 0.41 11.69 8.06
N TRP A 157 -0.47 12.68 8.10
CA TRP A 157 -0.27 13.91 7.36
C TRP A 157 0.89 14.72 7.94
N THR A 158 1.85 15.07 7.09
CA THR A 158 3.02 15.86 7.49
C THR A 158 2.69 17.33 7.77
N GLY A 159 1.48 17.80 7.44
CA GLY A 159 1.15 19.23 7.38
C GLY A 159 1.51 19.87 6.02
N GLY A 160 2.26 19.16 5.17
CA GLY A 160 2.67 19.62 3.85
C GLY A 160 1.68 19.28 2.75
N GLU A 161 1.71 20.10 1.70
CA GLU A 161 0.98 19.89 0.45
C GLU A 161 1.93 19.98 -0.74
N THR A 162 1.65 19.25 -1.82
CA THR A 162 2.31 19.46 -3.11
C THR A 162 1.64 20.61 -3.87
N GLY A 163 2.26 21.07 -4.96
CA GLY A 163 1.70 22.13 -5.81
C GLY A 163 0.38 21.78 -6.51
N LEU A 164 -0.11 20.54 -6.38
CA LEU A 164 -1.40 20.07 -6.90
C LEU A 164 -2.45 19.87 -5.79
N ALA A 165 -2.27 20.53 -4.65
CA ALA A 165 -3.08 20.35 -3.44
C ALA A 165 -3.15 18.88 -2.99
N GLU A 166 -2.11 18.09 -3.23
CA GLU A 166 -2.02 16.74 -2.67
C GLU A 166 -1.44 16.85 -1.25
N LEU A 167 -2.08 16.22 -0.28
CA LEU A 167 -1.53 16.16 1.07
C LEU A 167 -0.40 15.14 1.11
N VAL A 168 0.75 15.54 1.65
CA VAL A 168 1.90 14.64 1.82
C VAL A 168 1.75 13.89 3.13
N LEU A 169 1.60 12.57 3.04
CA LEU A 169 1.56 11.67 4.18
C LEU A 169 2.89 10.92 4.29
N GLU A 170 3.29 10.61 5.51
CA GLU A 170 4.52 9.91 5.84
C GLU A 170 4.24 8.79 6.83
N HIS A 171 4.82 7.61 6.59
CA HIS A 171 4.97 6.58 7.60
C HIS A 171 6.26 6.83 8.36
N PRO A 172 6.20 6.95 9.70
CA PRO A 172 7.36 7.29 10.52
C PRO A 172 8.39 6.14 10.53
N PRO A 173 9.64 6.43 10.96
CA PRO A 173 10.62 5.38 11.20
C PRO A 173 10.12 4.36 12.22
N PRO A 174 10.58 3.09 12.14
CA PRO A 174 10.36 2.12 13.20
C PRO A 174 10.83 2.68 14.55
N VAL A 175 10.09 2.37 15.61
CA VAL A 175 10.26 2.95 16.95
C VAL A 175 11.68 2.76 17.52
N GLU A 176 12.44 1.80 17.00
CA GLU A 176 13.81 1.49 17.43
C GLU A 176 14.86 2.54 17.01
N THR A 177 14.64 3.29 15.92
CA THR A 177 15.67 4.18 15.34
C THR A 177 15.72 5.57 15.99
N ALA A 178 14.81 5.88 16.93
CA ALA A 178 14.76 7.17 17.61
C ALA A 178 15.80 7.31 18.75
N GLY A 179 17.09 7.10 18.46
CA GLY A 179 18.25 7.62 19.21
C GLY A 179 18.43 7.26 20.70
N ASN A 180 17.50 6.57 21.35
CA ASN A 180 17.63 6.14 22.75
C ASN A 180 16.92 4.82 23.07
N GLY A 181 16.41 4.09 22.06
CA GLY A 181 15.91 2.71 22.20
C GLY A 181 14.73 2.52 23.17
N ARG A 182 14.08 3.59 23.65
CA ARG A 182 12.99 3.47 24.62
C ARG A 182 11.66 3.81 23.97
N ALA A 183 10.83 2.79 23.79
CA ALA A 183 9.43 2.96 23.44
C ALA A 183 8.76 3.96 24.41
N PRO A 184 7.81 4.79 23.94
CA PRO A 184 7.18 5.82 24.77
C PRO A 184 6.51 5.20 26.00
N SER A 185 7.15 5.35 27.16
CA SER A 185 6.81 4.62 28.38
C SER A 185 5.64 5.24 29.15
N THR A 186 5.39 6.54 28.96
CA THR A 186 4.31 7.28 29.63
C THR A 186 3.21 7.69 28.65
N ALA A 187 2.02 8.00 29.16
CA ALA A 187 0.93 8.57 28.35
C ALA A 187 1.37 9.87 27.65
N GLY A 188 2.07 10.76 28.37
CA GLY A 188 2.58 12.01 27.81
C GLY A 188 3.70 11.83 26.76
N ASP A 189 4.46 10.72 26.81
CA ASP A 189 5.42 10.38 25.74
C ASP A 189 4.69 9.88 24.50
N ARG A 190 3.61 9.10 24.68
CA ARG A 190 2.78 8.62 23.57
C ARG A 190 2.05 9.75 22.87
N ASP A 191 1.52 10.72 23.59
CA ASP A 191 0.85 11.88 23.00
C ASP A 191 1.84 12.76 22.24
N ARG A 192 3.02 13.07 22.83
CA ARG A 192 4.09 13.79 22.12
C ARG A 192 4.60 13.03 20.89
N TYR A 193 4.69 11.70 20.96
CA TYR A 193 5.04 10.88 19.80
C TYR A 193 3.95 11.00 18.72
N ARG A 194 2.67 10.88 19.08
CA ARG A 194 1.55 11.03 18.15
C ARG A 194 1.54 12.39 17.46
N ASP A 195 1.72 13.47 18.21
CA ASP A 195 1.77 14.82 17.66
C ASP A 195 2.96 15.01 16.71
N ARG A 196 4.15 14.55 17.13
CA ARG A 196 5.37 14.61 16.33
C ARG A 196 5.22 13.85 15.01
N HIS A 197 4.61 12.67 15.06
CA HIS A 197 4.43 11.80 13.92
C HIS A 197 3.06 11.98 13.26
N GLY A 198 2.30 13.02 13.63
CA GLY A 198 1.07 13.42 12.98
C GLY A 198 -0.13 12.47 13.10
N THR A 199 -0.13 11.56 14.07
CA THR A 199 -1.20 10.58 14.33
C THR A 199 -2.21 11.06 15.39
N SER A 200 -2.20 12.35 15.74
CA SER A 200 -3.19 12.94 16.65
C SER A 200 -4.53 13.19 15.97
N VAL A 201 -5.61 13.24 16.76
CA VAL A 201 -6.97 13.53 16.27
C VAL A 201 -7.02 14.90 15.60
N GLU A 202 -6.37 15.89 16.20
CA GLU A 202 -6.30 17.25 15.66
C GLU A 202 -5.65 17.28 14.28
N ARG A 203 -4.49 16.65 14.11
CA ARG A 203 -3.80 16.65 12.82
C ARG A 203 -4.53 15.84 11.76
N TYR A 204 -5.13 14.71 12.16
CA TYR A 204 -5.97 13.92 11.28
C TYR A 204 -7.15 14.74 10.75
N GLN A 205 -7.89 15.43 11.63
CA GLN A 205 -9.02 16.29 11.26
C GLN A 205 -8.58 17.50 10.43
N ALA A 206 -7.47 18.16 10.78
CA ALA A 206 -6.94 19.29 10.03
C ALA A 206 -6.60 18.91 8.57
N GLY A 207 -6.12 17.69 8.32
CA GLY A 207 -5.95 17.20 6.96
C GLY A 207 -7.28 16.95 6.23
N LEU A 208 -8.30 16.41 6.92
CA LEU A 208 -9.65 16.29 6.34
C LEU A 208 -10.28 17.65 6.01
N ASP A 209 -10.01 18.67 6.82
CA ASP A 209 -10.48 20.04 6.57
C ASP A 209 -9.93 20.63 5.26
N ARG A 210 -8.71 20.23 4.85
CA ARG A 210 -8.15 20.61 3.54
C ARG A 210 -8.93 20.03 2.36
N TYR A 211 -9.60 18.89 2.54
CA TYR A 211 -10.51 18.37 1.53
C TYR A 211 -11.88 19.05 1.61
N ARG A 212 -12.41 19.31 2.81
CA ARG A 212 -13.70 20.00 3.01
C ARG A 212 -13.74 21.40 2.39
N ALA A 213 -12.58 22.06 2.25
CA ALA A 213 -12.46 23.36 1.61
C ALA A 213 -12.49 23.32 0.07
N ARG A 214 -12.60 22.14 -0.56
CA ARG A 214 -12.60 21.96 -2.01
C ARG A 214 -14.01 21.80 -2.55
N ASP A 215 -14.15 21.98 -3.86
CA ASP A 215 -15.32 21.54 -4.61
C ASP A 215 -15.22 20.03 -4.83
N LEU A 216 -16.06 19.26 -4.15
CA LEU A 216 -16.01 17.79 -4.07
C LEU A 216 -17.31 17.18 -4.58
N ASP A 217 -17.23 15.92 -5.00
CA ASP A 217 -18.41 15.15 -5.34
C ASP A 217 -19.21 14.70 -4.10
N ASP A 218 -20.47 14.28 -4.32
CA ASP A 218 -21.37 13.83 -3.25
C ASP A 218 -20.78 12.69 -2.40
N PRO A 219 -20.14 11.64 -2.98
CA PRO A 219 -19.46 10.61 -2.20
C PRO A 219 -18.38 11.14 -1.25
N GLU A 220 -17.50 12.01 -1.73
CA GLU A 220 -16.40 12.58 -0.93
C GLU A 220 -16.94 13.50 0.17
N ALA A 221 -17.92 14.36 -0.15
CA ALA A 221 -18.57 15.23 0.82
C ALA A 221 -19.28 14.41 1.92
N SER A 222 -20.05 13.39 1.54
CA SER A 222 -20.74 12.49 2.47
C SER A 222 -19.77 11.70 3.35
N PHE A 223 -18.64 11.29 2.79
CA PHE A 223 -17.57 10.65 3.54
C PHE A 223 -16.96 11.60 4.59
N LEU A 224 -16.63 12.83 4.20
CA LEU A 224 -16.05 13.84 5.09
C LEU A 224 -16.99 14.25 6.23
N ALA A 225 -18.30 14.34 5.96
CA ALA A 225 -19.32 14.61 6.97
C ALA A 225 -19.35 13.51 8.04
N ARG A 226 -19.36 12.23 7.63
CA ARG A 226 -19.29 11.08 8.56
C ARG A 226 -18.01 11.04 9.40
N LYS A 227 -16.93 11.62 8.91
CA LYS A 227 -15.63 11.65 9.58
C LYS A 227 -15.42 12.84 10.51
N GLN A 228 -16.34 13.79 10.56
CA GLN A 228 -16.20 14.99 11.40
C GLN A 228 -16.07 14.61 12.88
N GLY A 229 -15.01 15.11 13.52
CA GLY A 229 -14.72 14.87 14.94
C GLY A 229 -14.30 13.44 15.30
N THR A 230 -14.18 12.53 14.32
CA THR A 230 -13.74 11.15 14.57
C THR A 230 -12.22 11.07 14.73
N PRO A 231 -11.69 10.16 15.56
CA PRO A 231 -10.25 9.93 15.62
C PRO A 231 -9.73 9.28 14.32
N PRO A 232 -8.40 9.31 14.07
CA PRO A 232 -7.82 8.54 12.98
C PRO A 232 -8.18 7.06 13.13
N PRO A 233 -8.32 6.32 12.01
CA PRO A 233 -8.65 4.90 12.05
C PRO A 233 -7.56 4.08 12.74
N THR A 234 -7.93 2.93 13.29
CA THR A 234 -6.98 1.96 13.83
C THR A 234 -6.02 1.51 12.72
N VAL A 235 -4.72 1.56 13.03
CA VAL A 235 -3.66 1.10 12.13
C VAL A 235 -3.76 -0.41 11.95
N LEU A 236 -3.61 -0.86 10.70
CA LEU A 236 -3.53 -2.27 10.35
C LEU A 236 -2.24 -2.84 10.94
N VAL A 237 -2.38 -3.88 11.76
CA VAL A 237 -1.25 -4.61 12.34
C VAL A 237 -0.87 -5.72 11.36
N THR A 238 0.42 -5.88 11.09
CA THR A 238 0.92 -7.09 10.45
C THR A 238 0.99 -8.20 11.50
N ASP A 239 0.44 -9.38 11.19
CA ASP A 239 0.70 -10.58 12.00
C ASP A 239 2.21 -10.82 11.99
N ALA A 240 2.88 -10.41 13.05
CA ALA A 240 4.30 -10.64 13.24
C ALA A 240 4.45 -12.02 13.88
N GLU A 241 4.39 -13.09 13.08
CA GLU A 241 5.08 -14.38 13.30
C GLU A 241 4.65 -15.49 12.33
N GLY A 242 5.63 -16.36 11.98
CA GLY A 242 5.50 -17.59 11.18
C GLY A 242 6.08 -17.41 9.77
N THR A 243 7.34 -17.70 9.46
CA THR A 243 8.12 -18.89 9.78
C THR A 243 9.61 -18.51 9.75
N ARG A 244 10.27 -18.46 10.92
CA ARG A 244 11.71 -18.74 10.96
C ARG A 244 11.81 -20.25 11.05
N GLU A 245 12.02 -20.88 9.92
CA GLU A 245 12.43 -22.28 9.85
C GLU A 245 13.78 -22.34 10.57
N THR A 246 13.75 -22.83 11.79
CA THR A 246 14.96 -23.20 12.50
C THR A 246 15.44 -24.47 11.83
N SER A 247 16.43 -24.34 10.93
CA SER A 247 17.21 -25.48 10.49
C SER A 247 17.73 -26.22 11.72
N PRO A 248 17.48 -27.52 11.86
CA PRO A 248 18.14 -28.29 12.90
C PRO A 248 19.63 -28.42 12.54
N ASP A 249 20.45 -28.05 13.51
CA ASP A 249 21.89 -28.32 13.56
C ASP A 249 22.20 -29.72 13.00
N HIS A 250 23.09 -29.76 12.02
CA HIS A 250 23.83 -30.98 11.69
C HIS A 250 24.75 -31.28 12.88
N ALA A 251 24.32 -32.23 13.70
CA ALA A 251 25.17 -32.84 14.70
C ALA A 251 26.30 -33.61 14.02
N ASP A 252 27.52 -33.34 14.48
CA ASP A 252 28.77 -34.03 14.17
C ASP A 252 28.62 -35.55 14.23
N ASP A 253 28.92 -36.21 13.10
CA ASP A 253 29.32 -37.61 13.08
C ASP A 253 30.84 -37.69 13.30
N SER A 254 31.22 -37.91 14.56
CA SER A 254 32.56 -38.38 14.92
C SER A 254 32.44 -39.76 15.57
N GLY A 255 32.25 -40.77 14.71
CA GLY A 255 32.41 -42.17 15.07
C GLY A 255 33.86 -42.52 15.39
N ASN A 256 34.04 -43.09 16.58
CA ASN A 256 35.22 -43.81 17.06
C ASN A 256 35.09 -45.30 16.76
#